data_AF-A0A2S3QRM1-F1
#
_entry.id   AF-A0A2S3QRM1-F1
#
_cell.length_a   1.000
_cell.length_b   1.000
_cell.length_c   1.000
_cell.angle_alpha   90.00
_cell.angle_beta   90.00
_cell.angle_gamma   90.00
#
_symmetry.space_group_name_H-M   'P 1'
#
loop_
_entity.id
_entity.type
_entity.pdbx_description
1 polymer ?
#
loop_
_entity_poly.entity_id
_entity_poly.type
_entity_poly.pdbx_seq_one_letter_code
_entity_poly.pdbx_strand_id
1 'polypeptide(L)' 'MDIDKFSGGYKVTFPLSEFNDLSDFKMSIAIIKVFSADMELEPELEVDDIKEIVDKTKELDQNRFIVEIYEDGIEVDI' A
#
# COMPACT_ATOMS: atom_id res chain seq x y z
N MET A 1 -5.62 -8.46 -4.31
CA MET A 1 -4.31 -7.80 -4.35
C MET A 1 -3.50 -8.30 -5.53
N ASP A 2 -2.70 -7.43 -6.15
CA ASP A 2 -1.74 -7.78 -7.20
C ASP A 2 -0.37 -7.13 -6.93
N ILE A 3 0.72 -7.79 -7.33
CA ILE A 3 2.09 -7.32 -7.07
C ILE A 3 2.93 -7.48 -8.33
N ASP A 4 3.45 -6.37 -8.84
CA ASP A 4 4.34 -6.33 -10.00
C ASP A 4 5.75 -5.89 -9.57
N LYS A 5 6.77 -6.60 -10.03
CA LYS A 5 8.17 -6.19 -9.90
C LYS A 5 8.63 -5.48 -11.19
N PHE A 6 9.28 -4.33 -11.05
CA PHE A 6 9.91 -3.63 -12.16
C PHE A 6 11.38 -3.34 -11.86
N SER A 7 12.10 -2.72 -12.81
CA SER A 7 13.56 -2.58 -12.73
C SER A 7 14.08 -1.73 -11.55
N GLY A 8 13.21 -1.00 -10.86
CA GLY A 8 13.58 -0.11 -9.76
C GLY A 8 12.68 -0.22 -8.54
N GLY A 9 11.86 -1.27 -8.43
CA GLY A 9 10.87 -1.31 -7.35
C GLY A 9 9.82 -2.42 -7.43
N TYR A 10 8.85 -2.29 -6.53
CA TYR A 10 7.61 -3.06 -6.48
C TYR A 10 6.40 -2.14 -6.62
N LYS A 11 5.37 -2.61 -7.30
CA LYS A 11 4.07 -1.96 -7.39
C LYS A 11 3.04 -2.89 -6.77
N VAL A 12 2.41 -2.46 -5.68
CA VAL A 12 1.41 -3.26 -4.95
C VAL A 12 0.05 -2.60 -5.13
N THR A 13 -0.89 -3.33 -5.73
CA THR A 13 -2.24 -2.85 -5.99
C THR A 13 -3.21 -3.40 -4.96
N PHE A 14 -3.91 -2.50 -4.26
CA PHE A 14 -4.83 -2.80 -3.19
C PHE A 14 -6.28 -2.45 -3.58
N PRO A 15 -7.12 -3.44 -3.94
CA PRO A 15 -8.54 -3.22 -4.16
C PRO A 15 -9.26 -2.82 -2.86
N LEU A 16 -10.10 -1.79 -2.90
CA LEU A 16 -10.83 -1.33 -1.71
C LEU A 16 -11.79 -2.38 -1.15
N SER A 17 -12.26 -3.31 -1.99
CA SER A 17 -13.10 -4.43 -1.56
C SER A 17 -12.40 -5.38 -0.57
N GLU A 18 -11.08 -5.32 -0.46
CA GLU A 18 -10.28 -6.12 0.47
C GLU A 18 -10.14 -5.46 1.86
N PHE A 19 -10.70 -4.26 2.10
CA PHE A 19 -10.60 -3.54 3.38
C PHE A 19 -11.95 -3.50 4.11
N ASN A 20 -12.25 -4.55 4.86
CA ASN A 20 -13.53 -4.73 5.55
C ASN A 20 -13.39 -4.61 7.07
N ASP A 21 -12.26 -5.04 7.63
CA ASP A 21 -12.00 -4.98 9.06
C ASP A 21 -10.55 -4.61 9.40
N LEU A 22 -10.29 -4.40 10.69
CA LEU A 22 -8.98 -3.97 11.21
C LEU A 22 -7.82 -4.88 10.78
N SER A 23 -8.07 -6.18 10.59
CA SER A 23 -7.03 -7.12 10.21
C SER A 23 -6.57 -6.91 8.77
N ASP A 24 -7.45 -6.47 7.88
CA ASP A 24 -7.12 -6.15 6.49
C ASP A 24 -6.15 -4.96 6.40
N PHE A 25 -6.39 -3.90 7.18
CA PHE A 25 -5.45 -2.76 7.27
C PHE A 25 -4.07 -3.21 7.75
N LYS A 26 -4.02 -4.02 8.81
CA LYS A 26 -2.75 -4.57 9.33
C LYS A 26 -2.06 -5.46 8.31
N MET A 27 -2.82 -6.22 7.54
CA MET A 27 -2.30 -7.07 6.48
C MET A 27 -1.65 -6.24 5.37
N SER A 28 -2.30 -5.17 4.92
CA SER A 28 -1.73 -4.28 3.91
C SER A 28 -0.40 -3.65 4.36
N ILE A 29 -0.31 -3.22 5.64
CA ILE A 29 0.94 -2.71 6.22
C ILE A 29 2.03 -3.77 6.22
N ALA A 30 1.71 -5.00 6.64
CA ALA A 30 2.67 -6.09 6.66
C ALA A 30 3.21 -6.38 5.26
N ILE A 31 2.34 -6.34 4.25
CA ILE A 31 2.70 -6.55 2.85
C ILE A 31 3.64 -5.45 2.37
N ILE A 32 3.27 -4.17 2.58
CA ILE A 32 4.13 -3.04 2.22
C ILE A 32 5.49 -3.17 2.89
N LYS A 33 5.55 -3.46 4.20
CA LYS A 33 6.81 -3.64 4.94
C LYS A 33 7.68 -4.77 4.38
N VAL A 34 7.09 -5.89 3.97
CA VAL A 34 7.84 -7.00 3.37
C VAL A 34 8.51 -6.57 2.07
N PHE A 35 7.79 -5.89 1.18
CA PHE A 35 8.35 -5.42 -0.10
C PHE A 35 9.29 -4.23 0.06
N SER A 36 9.08 -3.38 1.07
CA SER A 36 10.00 -2.31 1.44
C SER A 36 11.31 -2.84 2.00
N ALA A 37 11.28 -3.93 2.77
CA ALA A 37 12.49 -4.54 3.31
C ALA A 37 13.44 -5.05 2.21
N ASP A 38 12.91 -5.52 1.08
CA ASP A 38 13.70 -5.89 -0.10
C ASP A 38 14.46 -4.69 -0.70
N MET A 39 13.99 -3.46 -0.44
CA MET A 39 14.62 -2.20 -0.84
C MET A 39 15.39 -1.54 0.30
N GLU A 40 15.65 -2.29 1.40
CA GLU A 40 16.31 -1.78 2.62
C GLU A 40 15.56 -0.62 3.30
N LEU A 41 14.24 -0.51 3.05
CA LEU A 41 13.36 0.49 3.65
C LEU A 41 12.57 -0.10 4.83
N GLU A 42 12.38 0.73 5.86
CA GLU A 42 11.53 0.41 7.02
C GLU A 42 10.46 1.50 7.20
N PRO A 43 9.35 1.44 6.43
CA PRO A 43 8.32 2.46 6.51
C PRO A 43 7.55 2.39 7.83
N GLU A 44 7.41 3.54 8.48
CA GLU A 44 6.62 3.72 9.71
C GLU A 44 5.14 3.93 9.38
N LEU A 45 4.49 2.89 8.84
CA LEU A 45 3.05 2.91 8.53
C LEU A 45 2.23 2.37 9.70
N GLU A 46 1.19 3.12 10.05
CA GLU A 46 0.16 2.75 11.02
C GLU A 46 -1.20 2.49 10.34
N VAL A 47 -2.12 1.91 11.12
CA VAL A 47 -3.48 1.59 10.63
C VAL A 47 -4.22 2.86 10.18
N ASP A 48 -4.02 3.97 10.89
CA ASP A 48 -4.74 5.20 10.59
C ASP A 48 -4.26 5.85 9.28
N ASP A 49 -2.98 5.69 8.91
CA ASP A 49 -2.46 6.12 7.60
C ASP A 49 -3.18 5.38 6.45
N ILE A 50 -3.32 4.06 6.58
CA ILE A 50 -4.01 3.25 5.56
C ILE A 50 -5.50 3.58 5.51
N LYS A 51 -6.15 3.85 6.64
CA LYS A 51 -7.55 4.31 6.64
C LYS A 51 -7.70 5.62 5.91
N GLU A 52 -6.80 6.58 6.13
CA GLU A 52 -6.83 7.86 5.42
C GLU A 52 -6.69 7.66 3.90
N ILE A 53 -5.78 6.79 3.46
CA ILE A 53 -5.62 6.43 2.05
C ILE A 53 -6.90 5.81 1.50
N VAL A 54 -7.47 4.82 2.19
CA VAL A 54 -8.70 4.14 1.79
C VAL A 54 -9.87 5.13 1.68
N ASP A 55 -10.02 6.03 2.64
CA ASP A 55 -11.12 7.00 2.63
C ASP A 55 -10.94 8.05 1.53
N LYS A 56 -9.73 8.57 1.31
CA LYS A 56 -9.43 9.44 0.16
C LYS A 56 -9.67 8.75 -1.19
N THR A 57 -9.29 7.48 -1.31
CA THR A 57 -9.52 6.69 -2.53
C THR A 57 -11.02 6.57 -2.82
N LYS A 58 -11.86 6.37 -1.79
CA LYS A 58 -13.33 6.37 -1.93
C LYS A 58 -13.87 7.74 -2.32
N GLU A 59 -13.36 8.82 -1.73
CA GLU A 59 -13.77 10.20 -2.05
C GLU A 59 -13.48 10.56 -3.52
N LEU A 60 -12.43 9.98 -4.11
CA LEU A 60 -12.05 10.13 -5.51
C LEU A 60 -12.78 9.17 -6.47
N ASP A 61 -13.76 8.41 -5.97
CA ASP A 61 -14.52 7.39 -6.71
C ASP A 61 -13.62 6.33 -7.38
N GLN A 62 -12.46 6.06 -6.79
CA GLN A 62 -11.58 4.96 -7.19
C GLN A 62 -11.92 3.69 -6.43
N ASN A 63 -11.62 2.54 -7.04
CA ASN A 63 -11.88 1.21 -6.47
C ASN A 63 -10.63 0.53 -5.91
N ARG A 64 -9.47 1.18 -6.00
CA ARG A 64 -8.16 0.68 -5.56
C ARG A 64 -7.18 1.83 -5.38
N PHE A 65 -6.17 1.61 -4.54
CA PHE A 65 -4.97 2.43 -4.48
C PHE A 65 -3.74 1.60 -4.81
N ILE A 66 -2.66 2.27 -5.17
CA ILE A 66 -1.41 1.64 -5.56
C ILE A 66 -0.30 2.17 -4.66
N VAL A 67 0.52 1.26 -4.13
CA VAL A 67 1.74 1.61 -3.41
C VAL A 67 2.93 1.24 -4.29
N GLU A 68 3.72 2.23 -4.65
CA GLU A 68 4.97 2.06 -5.39
C GLU A 68 6.14 2.16 -4.41
N ILE A 69 7.00 1.16 -4.42
CA ILE A 69 8.10 0.99 -3.47
C ILE A 69 9.39 1.02 -4.28
N TYR A 70 10.20 2.04 -4.05
CA TYR A 70 11.45 2.34 -4.72
C TYR A 70 12.63 2.21 -3.75
N GLU A 71 13.86 2.40 -4.23
CA GLU A 71 15.05 2.44 -3.36
C GLU A 71 15.10 3.70 -2.49
N ASP A 72 14.45 4.79 -2.92
CA ASP A 72 14.47 6.10 -2.25
C ASP A 72 13.25 6.34 -1.35
N GLY A 73 12.20 5.52 -1.45
CA GLY A 73 11.03 5.63 -0.60
C GLY A 73 9.80 4.87 -1.09
N ILE A 74 8.65 5.23 -0.53
CA ILE A 74 7.34 4.73 -0.93
C ILE A 74 6.45 5.88 -1.40
N GLU A 75 5.68 5.64 -2.46
CA GLU A 75 4.68 6.57 -2.99
C GLU A 75 3.31 5.88 -3.05
N VAL A 76 2.25 6.66 -2.84
CA VAL A 76 0.86 6.17 -2.89
C VAL A 76 0.11 6.93 -3.97
N ASP A 77 -0.50 6.19 -4.89
CA ASP A 77 -1.30 6.71 -6.01
C ASP A 77 -2.78 6.34 -5.80
N ILE A 78 -3.66 7.35 -5.82
CA ILE A 78 -5.10 7.31 -5.48
C ILE A 78 -5.96 8.07 -6.48
#